data_AF-X1DX03-F1
#
_entry.id   AF-X1DX03-F1
#
_cell.length_a   1.000
_cell.length_b   1.000
_cell.length_c   1.000
_cell.angle_alpha   90.00
_cell.angle_beta   90.00
_cell.angle_gamma   90.00
#
_symmetry.space_group_name_H-M   'P 1'
#
loop_
_entity.id
_entity.type
_entity.pdbx_description
1 polymer ?
#
loop_
_entity_poly.entity_id
_entity_poly.type
_entity_poly.pdbx_seq_one_letter_code
_entity_poly.pdbx_strand_id
1 'polypeptide(L)'
;LRKVGSLLNEDTSRIKKAIQVAQKKQYQFSEDLKKKGREVLNNLGGQKGFVVISRPYNGCDPGLNLDIVEKMRELEMLAIPIDFLDLDPSLISEDYPNMYWEYGQRILAAARQIKETDNLYPIYITNFGCGPDSFISKDFTEEMDRPFLEL
;
A
#
# COMPACT_ATOMS: atom_id res chain seq x y z
N LEU A 1 -15.54 -4.91 26.24
CA LEU A 1 -16.18 -6.17 25.76
C LEU A 1 -17.61 -6.35 26.25
N ARG A 2 -17.97 -6.15 27.53
CA ARG A 2 -19.37 -6.30 28.01
C ARG A 2 -20.41 -5.46 27.24
N LYS A 3 -20.12 -4.16 27.02
CA LYS A 3 -20.99 -3.26 26.22
C LYS A 3 -21.18 -3.73 24.78
N VAL A 4 -20.10 -4.20 24.14
CA VAL A 4 -20.13 -4.75 22.78
C VAL A 4 -20.91 -6.07 22.74
N GLY A 5 -20.75 -6.94 23.73
CA GLY A 5 -21.52 -8.19 23.86
C GLY A 5 -23.01 -7.97 23.98
N SER A 6 -23.43 -7.01 24.80
CA SER A 6 -24.84 -6.64 24.89
C SER A 6 -25.40 -6.08 23.57
N LEU A 7 -24.62 -5.31 22.81
CA LEU A 7 -25.05 -4.75 21.52
C LEU A 7 -25.19 -5.82 20.43
N LEU A 8 -24.29 -6.80 20.44
CA LEU A 8 -24.28 -7.91 19.48
C LEU A 8 -25.15 -9.10 19.92
N ASN A 9 -25.77 -9.03 21.10
CA ASN A 9 -26.49 -10.14 21.74
C ASN A 9 -25.63 -11.42 21.86
N GLU A 10 -24.37 -11.26 22.26
CA GLU A 10 -23.37 -12.34 22.27
C GLU A 10 -22.51 -12.32 23.54
N ASP A 11 -22.04 -13.51 23.94
CA ASP A 11 -21.19 -13.69 25.12
C ASP A 11 -19.81 -13.04 24.96
N THR A 12 -19.34 -12.41 26.02
CA THR A 12 -18.00 -11.78 26.03
C THR A 12 -16.87 -12.76 25.73
N SER A 13 -17.01 -14.04 26.14
CA SER A 13 -16.06 -15.11 25.81
C SER A 13 -16.03 -15.41 24.32
N ARG A 14 -17.22 -15.50 23.69
CA ARG A 14 -17.36 -15.75 22.25
C ARG A 14 -16.80 -14.59 21.43
N ILE A 15 -17.06 -13.35 21.85
CA ILE A 15 -16.47 -12.15 21.22
C ILE A 15 -14.95 -12.14 21.34
N LYS A 16 -14.40 -12.46 22.52
CA LYS A 16 -12.95 -12.53 22.71
C LYS A 16 -12.32 -13.58 21.79
N LYS A 17 -12.95 -14.75 21.66
CA LYS A 17 -12.52 -15.80 20.74
C LYS A 17 -12.59 -15.33 19.27
N ALA A 18 -13.67 -14.65 18.88
CA ALA A 18 -13.83 -14.12 17.54
C ALA A 18 -12.74 -13.08 17.19
N ILE A 19 -12.44 -12.16 18.12
CA ILE A 19 -11.36 -11.17 17.95
C ILE A 19 -10.01 -11.86 17.78
N GLN A 20 -9.70 -12.88 18.59
CA GLN A 20 -8.44 -13.62 18.47
C GLN A 20 -8.32 -14.34 17.11
N VAL A 21 -9.40 -14.95 16.63
CA VAL A 21 -9.43 -15.58 15.30
C VAL A 21 -9.23 -14.54 14.20
N ALA A 22 -9.93 -13.41 14.29
CA ALA A 22 -9.82 -12.31 13.32
C ALA A 22 -8.40 -11.72 13.28
N GLN A 23 -7.80 -11.44 14.45
CA GLN A 23 -6.42 -10.95 14.55
C GLN A 23 -5.42 -11.94 13.94
N LYS A 24 -5.56 -13.23 14.25
CA LYS A 24 -4.71 -14.28 13.67
C LYS A 24 -4.85 -14.32 12.14
N LYS A 25 -6.07 -14.21 11.62
CA LYS A 25 -6.32 -14.22 10.17
C LYS A 25 -5.78 -12.97 9.48
N GLN A 26 -5.94 -11.80 10.09
CA GLN A 26 -5.37 -10.56 9.59
C GLN A 26 -3.83 -10.65 9.51
N TYR A 27 -3.18 -11.14 10.58
CA TYR A 27 -1.74 -11.32 10.61
C TYR A 27 -1.27 -12.30 9.52
N GLN A 28 -1.93 -13.46 9.40
CA GLN A 28 -1.63 -14.45 8.35
C GLN A 28 -1.76 -13.85 6.95
N PHE A 29 -2.82 -13.09 6.70
CA PHE A 29 -3.03 -12.42 5.42
C PHE A 29 -1.91 -11.42 5.08
N SER A 30 -1.50 -10.59 6.05
CA SER A 30 -0.37 -9.68 5.86
C SER A 30 0.94 -10.40 5.56
N GLU A 31 1.23 -11.51 6.26
CA GLU A 31 2.42 -12.33 5.98
C GLU A 31 2.37 -13.01 4.61
N ASP A 32 1.18 -13.51 4.21
CA ASP A 32 0.96 -14.13 2.90
C ASP A 32 1.14 -13.11 1.76
N LEU A 33 0.69 -11.85 1.94
CA LEU A 33 0.93 -10.76 0.99
C LEU A 33 2.43 -10.48 0.83
N LYS A 34 3.17 -10.34 1.94
CA LYS A 34 4.63 -10.13 1.89
C LYS A 34 5.35 -11.31 1.21
N LYS A 35 4.93 -12.54 1.52
CA LYS A 35 5.49 -13.74 0.88
C LYS A 35 5.22 -13.75 -0.63
N LYS A 36 3.99 -13.43 -1.04
CA LYS A 36 3.63 -13.36 -2.46
C LYS A 36 4.37 -12.23 -3.17
N GLY A 37 4.55 -11.10 -2.51
CA GLY A 37 5.33 -9.98 -3.03
C GLY A 37 6.78 -10.36 -3.32
N ARG A 38 7.46 -11.01 -2.35
CA ARG A 38 8.81 -11.54 -2.58
C ARG A 38 8.88 -12.52 -3.74
N GLU A 39 7.91 -13.43 -3.86
CA GLU A 39 7.83 -14.36 -5.00
C GLU A 39 7.71 -13.61 -6.34
N VAL A 40 6.81 -12.64 -6.43
CA VAL A 40 6.58 -11.85 -7.66
C VAL A 40 7.80 -11.00 -8.02
N LEU A 41 8.39 -10.31 -7.04
CA LEU A 41 9.59 -9.49 -7.25
C LEU A 41 10.80 -10.33 -7.67
N ASN A 42 10.99 -11.51 -7.08
CA ASN A 42 12.05 -12.43 -7.48
C ASN A 42 11.84 -12.97 -8.91
N ASN A 43 10.59 -13.28 -9.27
CA ASN A 43 10.24 -13.78 -10.60
C ASN A 43 10.32 -12.68 -11.68
N LEU A 44 10.22 -11.41 -11.30
CA LEU A 44 10.38 -10.27 -12.21
C LEU A 44 11.81 -10.22 -12.80
N GLY A 45 12.82 -10.65 -12.02
CA GLY A 45 14.22 -10.59 -12.43
C GLY A 45 14.63 -9.16 -12.78
N GLY A 46 15.11 -8.94 -14.01
CA GLY A 46 15.46 -7.62 -14.54
C GLY A 46 14.38 -6.95 -15.41
N GLN A 47 13.20 -7.57 -15.55
CA GLN A 47 12.11 -6.97 -16.33
C GLN A 47 11.50 -5.77 -15.59
N LYS A 48 10.88 -4.84 -16.32
CA LYS A 48 10.23 -3.68 -15.70
C LYS A 48 8.97 -4.10 -14.96
N GLY A 49 8.86 -3.73 -13.69
CA GLY A 49 7.66 -3.90 -12.87
C GLY A 49 7.06 -2.55 -12.53
N PHE A 50 5.73 -2.48 -12.44
CA PHE A 50 5.03 -1.23 -12.18
C PHE A 50 4.28 -1.32 -10.85
N VAL A 51 4.73 -0.56 -9.85
CA VAL A 51 4.13 -0.57 -8.52
C VAL A 51 2.97 0.42 -8.48
N VAL A 52 1.77 -0.09 -8.25
CA VAL A 52 0.56 0.74 -8.09
C VAL A 52 0.55 1.29 -6.66
N ILE A 53 0.84 2.58 -6.54
CA ILE A 53 0.82 3.33 -5.29
C ILE A 53 -0.50 4.08 -5.23
N SER A 54 -1.30 3.80 -4.21
CA SER A 54 -2.57 4.48 -4.02
C SER A 54 -3.04 4.31 -2.59
N ARG A 55 -3.99 5.15 -2.18
CA ARG A 55 -4.81 4.85 -1.00
C ARG A 55 -5.83 3.76 -1.37
N PRO A 56 -6.22 2.87 -0.42
CA PRO A 56 -7.06 1.71 -0.74
C PRO A 56 -8.39 2.07 -1.39
N TYR A 57 -8.95 3.22 -1.01
CA TYR A 57 -10.21 3.69 -1.57
C TYR A 57 -10.09 4.18 -3.02
N ASN A 58 -8.89 4.53 -3.49
CA ASN A 58 -8.64 4.86 -4.91
C ASN A 58 -8.24 3.61 -5.69
N GLY A 59 -7.27 2.83 -5.17
CA GLY A 59 -6.70 1.70 -5.88
C GLY A 59 -7.65 0.52 -6.08
N CYS A 60 -8.55 0.28 -5.13
CA CYS A 60 -9.46 -0.88 -5.15
C CYS A 60 -10.82 -0.57 -5.78
N ASP A 61 -11.06 0.65 -6.24
CA ASP A 61 -12.29 1.03 -6.93
C ASP A 61 -12.02 1.25 -8.44
N PRO A 62 -12.56 0.40 -9.33
CA PRO A 62 -12.32 0.50 -10.77
C PRO A 62 -12.87 1.80 -11.39
N GLY A 63 -13.93 2.38 -10.82
CA GLY A 63 -14.50 3.64 -11.27
C GLY A 63 -13.60 4.83 -10.94
N LEU A 64 -12.95 4.81 -9.77
CA LEU A 64 -12.04 5.87 -9.35
C LEU A 64 -10.67 5.78 -10.02
N ASN A 65 -10.13 4.58 -10.21
CA ASN A 65 -8.84 4.38 -10.88
C ASN A 65 -8.94 4.23 -12.42
N LEU A 66 -10.16 4.34 -12.98
CA LEU A 66 -10.45 4.23 -14.41
C LEU A 66 -9.93 2.93 -15.04
N ASP A 67 -10.04 1.82 -14.32
CA ASP A 67 -9.58 0.48 -14.72
C ASP A 67 -8.09 0.43 -15.11
N ILE A 68 -7.25 1.26 -14.49
CA ILE A 68 -5.83 1.38 -14.87
C ILE A 68 -5.09 0.05 -14.79
N VAL A 69 -5.39 -0.79 -13.79
CA VAL A 69 -4.73 -2.10 -13.63
C VAL A 69 -5.08 -3.05 -14.78
N GLU A 70 -6.32 -3.03 -15.27
CA GLU A 70 -6.74 -3.84 -16.41
C GLU A 70 -6.08 -3.35 -17.70
N LYS A 71 -6.00 -2.03 -17.90
CA LYS A 71 -5.29 -1.42 -19.04
C LYS A 71 -3.80 -1.75 -19.03
N MET A 72 -3.16 -1.73 -17.85
CA MET A 72 -1.77 -2.16 -17.69
C MET A 72 -1.59 -3.62 -18.12
N ARG A 73 -2.51 -4.51 -17.72
CA ARG A 73 -2.48 -5.92 -18.12
C ARG A 73 -2.62 -6.10 -19.63
N GLU A 74 -3.49 -5.33 -20.29
CA GLU A 74 -3.63 -5.34 -21.76
C GLU A 74 -2.35 -4.89 -22.49
N LEU A 75 -1.56 -4.03 -21.85
CA LEU A 75 -0.26 -3.57 -22.34
C LEU A 75 0.91 -4.48 -21.90
N GLU A 76 0.61 -5.67 -21.36
CA GLU A 76 1.61 -6.62 -20.83
C GLU A 76 2.50 -6.01 -19.73
N MET A 77 2.00 -4.99 -19.03
CA MET A 77 2.67 -4.36 -17.89
C MET A 77 2.25 -5.07 -16.60
N LEU A 78 3.22 -5.61 -15.86
CA LEU A 78 2.95 -6.23 -14.56
C LEU A 78 2.62 -5.17 -13.52
N ALA A 79 1.35 -5.07 -13.14
CA ALA A 79 0.89 -4.26 -12.02
C ALA A 79 1.16 -4.96 -10.68
N ILE A 80 1.98 -4.33 -9.85
CA ILE A 80 2.42 -4.83 -8.54
C ILE A 80 1.73 -3.99 -7.46
N PRO A 81 0.92 -4.58 -6.56
CA PRO A 81 0.34 -3.84 -5.45
C PRO A 81 1.41 -3.31 -4.49
N ILE A 82 1.20 -2.11 -3.92
CA ILE A 82 2.08 -1.58 -2.85
C ILE A 82 2.21 -2.54 -1.65
N ASP A 83 1.20 -3.35 -1.36
CA ASP A 83 1.22 -4.36 -0.29
C ASP A 83 2.22 -5.50 -0.53
N PHE A 84 2.77 -5.64 -1.74
CA PHE A 84 3.80 -6.63 -2.05
C PHE A 84 5.20 -6.16 -1.67
N LEU A 85 5.35 -4.87 -1.37
CA LEU A 85 6.58 -4.29 -0.87
C LEU A 85 6.72 -4.54 0.64
N ASP A 86 7.94 -4.82 1.09
CA ASP A 86 8.25 -5.00 2.51
C ASP A 86 8.58 -3.64 3.14
N LEU A 87 7.52 -2.87 3.40
CA LEU A 87 7.62 -1.49 3.87
C LEU A 87 7.77 -1.42 5.38
N ASP A 88 8.64 -0.53 5.83
CA ASP A 88 8.68 -0.03 7.22
C ASP A 88 8.38 1.48 7.25
N PRO A 89 7.11 1.87 7.41
CA PRO A 89 6.73 3.29 7.48
C PRO A 89 7.34 4.04 8.66
N SER A 90 7.78 3.34 9.72
CA SER A 90 8.29 4.00 10.93
C SER A 90 9.59 4.78 10.67
N LEU A 91 10.39 4.34 9.71
CA LEU A 91 11.65 4.97 9.31
C LEU A 91 11.46 6.33 8.62
N ILE A 92 10.26 6.60 8.08
CA ILE A 92 9.98 7.88 7.41
C ILE A 92 9.97 9.05 8.39
N SER A 93 9.63 8.79 9.66
CA SER A 93 9.55 9.84 10.68
C SER A 93 10.89 10.48 11.03
N GLU A 94 12.03 9.85 10.67
CA GLU A 94 13.36 10.40 10.89
C GLU A 94 13.64 11.61 9.99
N ASP A 95 13.29 11.51 8.70
CA ASP A 95 13.50 12.58 7.72
C ASP A 95 12.27 13.47 7.54
N TYR A 96 11.07 12.92 7.78
CA TYR A 96 9.79 13.62 7.71
C TYR A 96 9.07 13.59 9.07
N PRO A 97 9.59 14.27 10.10
CA PRO A 97 9.03 14.23 11.45
C PRO A 97 7.60 14.77 11.56
N ASN A 98 7.15 15.53 10.54
CA ASN A 98 5.81 16.09 10.45
C ASN A 98 4.86 15.28 9.53
N MET A 99 5.29 14.11 9.02
CA MET A 99 4.42 13.23 8.25
C MET A 99 3.53 12.42 9.21
N TYR A 100 2.52 13.07 9.80
CA TYR A 100 1.63 12.44 10.78
C TYR A 100 0.66 11.42 10.17
N TRP A 101 0.51 11.41 8.85
CA TRP A 101 -0.40 10.53 8.14
C TRP A 101 0.27 9.18 7.87
N GLU A 102 -0.23 8.11 8.49
CA GLU A 102 0.28 6.74 8.33
C GLU A 102 0.38 6.33 6.84
N TYR A 103 -0.64 6.61 6.04
CA TYR A 103 -0.58 6.34 4.60
C TYR A 103 0.44 7.20 3.85
N GLY A 104 0.70 8.43 4.32
CA GLY A 104 1.77 9.27 3.76
C GLY A 104 3.14 8.64 4.03
N GLN A 105 3.37 8.19 5.28
CA GLN A 105 4.58 7.44 5.63
C GLN A 105 4.71 6.18 4.78
N ARG A 106 3.63 5.44 4.57
CA ARG A 106 3.64 4.23 3.75
C ARG A 106 3.96 4.50 2.28
N ILE A 107 3.43 5.58 1.71
CA ILE A 107 3.72 6.02 0.33
C ILE A 107 5.20 6.40 0.18
N LEU A 108 5.76 7.15 1.14
CA LEU A 108 7.18 7.53 1.12
C LEU A 108 8.11 6.33 1.35
N ALA A 109 7.73 5.38 2.22
CA ALA A 109 8.47 4.13 2.38
C ALA A 109 8.52 3.33 1.08
N ALA A 110 7.42 3.32 0.32
CA ALA A 110 7.38 2.67 -0.99
C ALA A 110 8.27 3.39 -2.00
N ALA A 111 8.31 4.72 -1.96
CA ALA A 111 9.23 5.50 -2.79
C ALA A 111 10.69 5.09 -2.57
N ARG A 112 11.10 5.02 -1.29
CA ARG A 112 12.47 4.59 -0.90
C ARG A 112 12.78 3.17 -1.36
N GLN A 113 11.90 2.22 -1.10
CA GLN A 113 12.12 0.84 -1.51
C GLN A 113 12.19 0.69 -3.03
N ILE A 114 11.37 1.42 -3.79
CA ILE A 114 11.42 1.41 -5.27
C ILE A 114 12.76 1.99 -5.76
N LYS A 115 13.24 3.07 -5.15
CA LYS A 115 14.52 3.71 -5.47
C LYS A 115 15.72 2.77 -5.32
N GLU A 116 15.65 1.83 -4.37
CA GLU A 116 16.69 0.81 -4.15
C GLU A 116 16.71 -0.31 -5.21
N THR A 117 15.77 -0.32 -6.16
CA THR A 117 15.71 -1.30 -7.25
C THR A 117 16.10 -0.68 -8.59
N ASP A 118 16.50 -1.47 -9.59
CA ASP A 118 16.83 -0.92 -10.92
C ASP A 118 15.65 -0.95 -11.91
N ASN A 119 14.58 -1.67 -11.58
CA ASN A 119 13.54 -2.07 -12.54
C ASN A 119 12.10 -1.85 -12.08
N LEU A 120 11.87 -1.31 -10.88
CA LEU A 120 10.53 -0.91 -10.44
C LEU A 120 10.23 0.55 -10.77
N TYR A 121 9.02 0.80 -11.25
CA TYR A 121 8.51 2.12 -11.60
C TYR A 121 7.16 2.38 -10.92
N PRO A 122 6.95 3.53 -10.28
CA PRO A 122 5.67 3.85 -9.65
C PRO A 122 4.59 4.26 -10.65
N ILE A 123 3.35 3.83 -10.39
CA ILE A 123 2.10 4.39 -10.89
C ILE A 123 1.35 4.94 -9.67
N TYR A 124 1.40 6.25 -9.45
CA TYR A 124 0.89 6.89 -8.25
C TYR A 124 -0.50 7.50 -8.51
N ILE A 125 -1.53 6.90 -7.93
CA ILE A 125 -2.92 7.38 -7.98
C ILE A 125 -3.20 8.23 -6.74
N THR A 126 -3.42 9.52 -6.95
CA THR A 126 -3.59 10.53 -5.89
C THR A 126 -4.92 11.29 -6.04
N ASN A 127 -5.28 12.12 -5.07
CA ASN A 127 -6.49 12.96 -5.09
C ASN A 127 -6.18 14.41 -5.49
N PHE A 128 -5.22 14.62 -6.40
CA PHE A 128 -4.85 15.93 -6.95
C PHE A 128 -4.72 17.04 -5.89
N GLY A 129 -3.88 16.83 -4.88
CA GLY A 129 -3.53 17.87 -3.92
C GLY A 129 -4.63 18.27 -2.92
N CYS A 130 -5.68 17.47 -2.76
CA CYS A 130 -6.65 17.72 -1.70
C CYS A 130 -6.06 17.42 -0.32
N GLY A 131 -5.96 18.45 0.53
CA GLY A 131 -5.52 18.30 1.91
C GLY A 131 -4.09 17.75 2.02
N PRO A 132 -3.84 16.70 2.82
CA PRO A 132 -2.48 16.20 3.07
C PRO A 132 -1.78 15.66 1.82
N ASP A 133 -2.54 15.25 0.80
CA ASP A 133 -1.97 14.68 -0.42
C ASP A 133 -1.12 15.69 -1.21
N SER A 134 -1.35 17.01 -1.02
CA SER A 134 -0.52 18.07 -1.61
C SER A 134 0.92 18.07 -1.09
N PHE A 135 1.11 17.75 0.20
CA PHE A 135 2.43 17.61 0.81
C PHE A 135 3.05 16.26 0.42
N ILE A 136 2.27 15.18 0.50
CA ILE A 136 2.75 13.83 0.21
C ILE A 136 3.23 13.69 -1.24
N SER A 137 2.53 14.25 -2.23
CA SER A 137 2.99 14.21 -3.64
C SER A 137 4.30 14.98 -3.85
N LYS A 138 4.46 16.13 -3.19
CA LYS A 138 5.73 16.87 -3.19
C LYS A 138 6.87 16.05 -2.60
N ASP A 139 6.67 15.51 -1.40
CA ASP A 139 7.67 14.70 -0.69
C ASP A 139 8.00 13.42 -1.48
N PHE A 140 7.00 12.78 -2.09
CA PHE A 140 7.19 11.61 -2.96
C PHE A 140 8.04 11.94 -4.19
N THR A 141 7.80 13.10 -4.81
CA THR A 141 8.59 13.60 -5.94
C THR A 141 10.04 13.86 -5.54
N GLU A 142 10.27 14.35 -4.32
CA GLU A 142 11.62 14.61 -3.79
C GLU A 142 12.39 13.30 -3.47
N GLU A 143 11.71 12.26 -3.00
CA GLU A 143 12.31 10.94 -2.77
C GLU A 143 12.71 10.24 -4.07
N MET A 144 11.90 10.41 -5.12
CA MET A 144 12.03 9.66 -6.36
C MET A 144 13.13 10.19 -7.28
N ASP A 145 13.95 9.30 -7.84
CA ASP A 145 15.05 9.63 -8.77
C ASP A 145 14.81 9.17 -10.22
N ARG A 146 13.63 8.59 -10.48
CA ARG A 146 13.25 8.00 -11.77
C ARG A 146 11.86 8.45 -12.21
N PRO A 147 11.52 8.28 -13.49
CA PRO A 147 10.19 8.62 -13.99
C PRO A 147 9.10 7.79 -13.30
N PHE A 148 7.99 8.44 -12.99
CA PHE A 148 6.76 7.82 -12.51
C PHE A 148 5.56 8.47 -13.20
N LEU A 149 4.43 7.77 -13.21
CA LEU A 149 3.16 8.32 -13.66
C LEU A 149 2.33 8.73 -12.44
N GLU A 150 1.92 9.99 -12.38
CA GLU A 150 0.95 10.48 -11.40
C GLU A 150 -0.44 10.60 -12.07
N LEU A 151 -1.46 10.03 -11.43
CA LEU A 151 -2.86 9.97 -11.88
C LEU A 151 -3.82 10.50 -10.83
#